data_AF-A0A2B4S397-F1
#
_entry.id   AF-A0A2B4S397-F1
#
_cell.length_a   1.000
_cell.length_b   1.000
_cell.length_c   1.000
_cell.angle_alpha   90.00
_cell.angle_beta   90.00
_cell.angle_gamma   90.00
#
_symmetry.space_group_name_H-M   'P 1'
#
loop_
_entity.id
_entity.type
_entity.pdbx_description
1 polymer ?
#
loop_
_entity_poly.entity_id
_entity_poly.type
_entity_poly.pdbx_seq_one_letter_code
_entity_poly.pdbx_strand_id
1 'polypeptide(L)'
;MCRKRGRVGAMSMTPQQSCQVKTGGDMKRHEEQPQQPPPKPGADHLTNTEARNFLDLLDSTGLQQQVEGPTPCDGHTLDLIITRCADNLISELKVLPELPSDHKRVLCNVDFLALFQPARVEHIVKCRNVDIKKFSEDIATSSLNNLAGSDLDILIDQYNEILCSLLNKHAPLQSREITLRPHAPWFSDELRELKREKRRFERKYVNTNLTVHKQMYQTICTEYTKHIEAAKTEYFRKKVEDASHDQLFKFVDKFLCVKKAPVLPKHDSNKEIAERFSEHFQMKIASIRRELSASSLSTSTIEDHETCPAPPLSYFQPVSSSVIKRFIMSSKTKSCQLDPVPTWILKGCINQLLPTITEIINSSLEQGLFPSKLKEFIVYPLLKKPVLDPEDNNFRPISNLLFLSKTLDRIAAAQLDSHLTDHQLYAEMQSAYRRYHGTESALLKVFNDINTAIDNQHESVLVLLDISAAFDTIDHKILINRLEYK
;
A
#
# COMPACT_ATOMS: atom_id res chain seq x y z
N MET A 1 -20.00 -10.89 -6.36
CA MET A 1 -19.71 -10.69 -7.80
C MET A 1 -20.50 -9.46 -8.24
N CYS A 2 -19.89 -8.52 -8.98
CA CYS A 2 -20.44 -7.23 -9.45
C CYS A 2 -20.89 -6.18 -8.39
N ARG A 3 -20.05 -5.17 -8.16
CA ARG A 3 -20.45 -3.86 -7.61
C ARG A 3 -20.91 -2.96 -8.75
N LYS A 4 -22.20 -2.64 -8.84
CA LYS A 4 -22.70 -1.51 -9.62
C LYS A 4 -22.99 -0.35 -8.67
N ARG A 5 -22.24 0.75 -8.81
CA ARG A 5 -22.57 2.04 -8.20
C ARG A 5 -23.58 2.74 -9.11
N GLY A 6 -24.80 2.95 -8.63
CA GLY A 6 -25.76 3.87 -9.24
C GLY A 6 -25.24 5.31 -9.08
N ARG A 7 -25.15 6.03 -10.19
CA ARG A 7 -24.89 7.47 -10.23
C ARG A 7 -26.20 8.14 -10.61
N VAL A 8 -26.73 8.98 -9.72
CA VAL A 8 -27.87 9.86 -9.96
C VAL A 8 -27.46 10.87 -11.02
N GLY A 9 -28.24 10.97 -12.10
CA GLY A 9 -27.99 11.84 -13.24
C GLY A 9 -28.41 13.28 -12.94
N ALA A 10 -27.51 14.23 -13.20
CA ALA A 10 -27.85 15.62 -13.45
C ALA A 10 -27.63 15.87 -14.95
N MET A 11 -28.72 16.20 -15.64
CA MET A 11 -28.73 16.62 -17.04
C MET A 11 -27.98 17.93 -17.21
N SER A 12 -26.99 17.98 -18.09
CA SER A 12 -26.61 19.21 -18.79
C SER A 12 -26.41 18.90 -20.27
N MET A 13 -27.14 19.65 -21.09
CA MET A 13 -27.21 19.50 -22.54
C MET A 13 -25.90 19.93 -23.19
N THR A 14 -25.39 19.13 -24.13
CA THR A 14 -24.44 19.58 -25.15
C THR A 14 -24.98 19.17 -26.54
N PRO A 15 -24.90 20.03 -27.57
CA PRO A 15 -25.44 19.72 -28.88
C PRO A 15 -24.49 18.84 -29.69
N GLN A 16 -25.10 17.85 -30.33
CA GLN A 16 -24.51 16.98 -31.34
C GLN A 16 -24.03 17.79 -32.55
N GLN A 17 -22.79 17.57 -32.99
CA GLN A 17 -22.42 17.76 -34.39
C GLN A 17 -22.10 16.41 -35.02
N SER A 18 -22.90 16.10 -36.03
CA SER A 18 -22.88 14.91 -36.87
C SER A 18 -21.66 14.87 -37.78
N CYS A 19 -20.90 13.78 -37.74
CA CYS A 19 -19.99 13.39 -38.82
C CYS A 19 -20.81 12.90 -40.02
N GLN A 20 -20.76 13.63 -41.13
CA GLN A 20 -21.17 13.11 -42.44
C GLN A 20 -19.96 12.47 -43.12
N VAL A 21 -20.10 11.19 -43.45
CA VAL A 21 -19.19 10.45 -44.33
C VAL A 21 -19.53 10.84 -45.77
N LYS A 22 -18.57 11.43 -46.50
CA LYS A 22 -18.61 11.55 -47.96
C LYS A 22 -17.51 10.68 -48.55
N THR A 23 -17.92 9.72 -49.37
CA THR A 23 -17.11 8.91 -50.27
C THR A 23 -16.82 9.68 -51.56
N GLY A 24 -15.63 9.47 -52.13
CA GLY A 24 -15.36 9.70 -53.56
C GLY A 24 -14.21 10.68 -53.85
N GLY A 25 -13.21 10.18 -54.58
CA GLY A 25 -12.33 11.02 -55.41
C GLY A 25 -10.85 10.64 -55.37
N ASP A 26 -10.46 9.71 -56.23
CA ASP A 26 -9.06 9.50 -56.63
C ASP A 26 -8.45 10.82 -57.14
N MET A 27 -7.44 11.32 -56.43
CA MET A 27 -6.53 12.34 -56.96
C MET A 27 -5.11 12.04 -56.45
N LYS A 28 -4.24 11.69 -57.40
CA LYS A 28 -2.81 11.46 -57.23
C LYS A 28 -2.18 12.58 -56.40
N ARG A 29 -1.71 12.27 -55.18
CA ARG A 29 -0.84 13.17 -54.42
C ARG A 29 0.61 12.86 -54.79
N HIS A 30 1.28 13.86 -55.36
CA HIS A 30 2.73 13.95 -55.33
C HIS A 30 3.17 13.95 -53.86
N GLU A 31 4.18 13.14 -53.53
CA GLU A 31 4.90 13.20 -52.26
C GLU A 31 5.63 14.55 -52.17
N GLU A 32 5.02 15.54 -51.53
CA GLU A 32 5.76 16.64 -50.92
C GLU A 32 6.32 16.16 -49.58
N GLN A 33 7.65 16.10 -49.50
CA GLN A 33 8.35 15.94 -48.23
C GLN A 33 7.92 17.08 -47.28
N PRO A 34 7.59 16.80 -46.01
CA PRO A 34 7.28 17.86 -45.06
C PRO A 34 8.53 18.73 -44.87
N GLN A 35 8.46 19.99 -45.32
CA GLN A 35 9.45 21.00 -44.99
C GLN A 35 9.57 21.09 -43.47
N GLN A 36 10.80 20.89 -42.96
CA GLN A 36 11.10 21.13 -41.55
C GLN A 36 10.70 22.57 -41.18
N PRO A 37 10.07 22.79 -40.01
CA PRO A 37 9.81 24.14 -39.53
C PRO A 37 11.15 24.90 -39.41
N PRO A 38 11.16 26.23 -39.66
CA PRO A 38 12.38 27.01 -39.54
C PRO A 38 12.99 26.86 -38.13
N PRO A 39 14.33 26.85 -38.00
CA PRO A 39 15.00 26.67 -36.72
C PRO A 39 14.56 27.74 -35.72
N LYS A 40 14.31 27.33 -34.48
CA LYS A 40 13.94 28.26 -33.40
C LYS A 40 15.15 29.15 -33.07
N PRO A 41 14.96 30.46 -32.89
CA PRO A 41 16.04 31.37 -32.53
C PRO A 41 16.61 31.04 -31.14
N GLY A 42 17.94 30.94 -31.04
CA GLY A 42 18.64 30.76 -29.76
C GLY A 42 18.79 32.06 -28.96
N ALA A 43 19.15 31.93 -27.68
CA ALA A 43 19.38 33.07 -26.79
C ALA A 43 20.56 33.95 -27.23
N ASP A 44 21.43 33.44 -28.09
CA ASP A 44 22.58 34.10 -28.71
C ASP A 44 22.22 34.94 -29.95
N HIS A 45 20.96 34.89 -30.41
CA HIS A 45 20.51 35.56 -31.63
C HIS A 45 20.17 37.04 -31.41
N LEU A 46 21.19 37.88 -31.21
CA LEU A 46 21.07 39.32 -30.86
C LEU A 46 20.27 40.18 -31.86
N THR A 47 20.06 39.71 -33.09
CA THR A 47 19.22 40.38 -34.11
C THR A 47 17.73 40.06 -33.96
N ASN A 48 17.36 39.07 -33.14
CA ASN A 48 15.97 38.70 -32.85
C ASN A 48 15.43 39.51 -31.66
N THR A 49 14.28 40.15 -31.82
CA THR A 49 13.62 40.97 -30.79
C THR A 49 13.27 40.18 -29.53
N GLU A 50 12.85 38.93 -29.65
CA GLU A 50 12.47 38.08 -28.52
C GLU A 50 13.69 37.66 -27.69
N ALA A 51 14.80 37.31 -28.34
CA ALA A 51 16.05 36.98 -27.66
C ALA A 51 16.59 38.20 -26.88
N ARG A 52 16.47 39.40 -27.46
CA ARG A 52 16.89 40.65 -26.81
C ARG A 52 16.02 40.98 -25.59
N ASN A 53 14.70 40.90 -25.73
CA ASN A 53 13.77 41.09 -24.61
C ASN A 53 14.00 40.08 -23.49
N PHE A 54 14.37 38.83 -23.82
CA PHE A 54 14.68 37.80 -22.85
C PHE A 54 15.98 38.10 -22.08
N LEU A 55 17.05 38.52 -22.76
CA LEU A 55 18.30 38.93 -22.11
C LEU A 55 18.11 40.17 -21.24
N ASP A 56 17.36 41.18 -21.73
CA ASP A 56 17.03 42.39 -20.96
C ASP A 56 16.23 42.05 -19.68
N LEU A 57 15.34 41.05 -19.75
CA LEU A 57 14.61 40.55 -18.58
C LEU A 57 15.56 39.92 -17.55
N LEU A 58 16.51 39.09 -17.98
CA LEU A 58 17.51 38.50 -17.10
C LEU A 58 18.34 39.59 -16.41
N ASP A 59 18.85 40.54 -17.19
CA ASP A 59 19.63 41.67 -16.67
C ASP A 59 18.83 42.50 -15.67
N SER A 60 17.57 42.84 -15.98
CA SER A 60 16.69 43.61 -15.09
C SER A 60 16.38 42.91 -13.76
N THR A 61 16.49 41.58 -13.72
CA THR A 61 16.23 40.75 -12.54
C THR A 61 17.53 40.32 -11.83
N GLY A 62 18.68 40.81 -12.28
CA GLY A 62 19.99 40.45 -11.73
C GLY A 62 20.35 38.98 -11.96
N LEU A 63 19.84 38.40 -13.04
CA LEU A 63 20.12 37.06 -13.50
C LEU A 63 21.06 37.10 -14.71
N GLN A 64 21.93 36.11 -14.83
CA GLN A 64 22.82 35.95 -15.97
C GLN A 64 22.75 34.52 -16.50
N GLN A 65 22.80 34.42 -17.82
CA GLN A 65 22.97 33.15 -18.52
C GLN A 65 24.47 32.79 -18.52
N GLN A 66 24.78 31.52 -18.23
CA GLN A 66 26.15 31.02 -18.04
C GLN A 66 26.69 30.17 -19.21
N VAL A 67 25.84 29.74 -20.15
CA VAL A 67 26.24 28.78 -21.19
C VAL A 67 26.82 29.53 -22.39
N GLU A 68 28.13 29.41 -22.57
CA GLU A 68 28.83 29.98 -23.71
C GLU A 68 28.90 28.98 -24.88
N GLY A 69 28.35 29.37 -26.03
CA GLY A 69 28.44 28.64 -27.29
C GLY A 69 27.25 27.74 -27.63
N PRO A 70 27.21 27.25 -28.89
CA PRO A 70 26.02 26.61 -29.43
C PRO A 70 25.80 25.21 -28.85
N THR A 71 24.58 24.96 -28.39
CA THR A 71 24.15 23.70 -27.79
C THR A 71 23.61 22.74 -28.86
N PRO A 72 22.61 23.08 -29.69
CA PRO A 72 22.32 22.35 -30.92
C PRO A 72 23.47 22.25 -31.94
N CYS A 73 23.40 21.21 -32.77
CA CYS A 73 24.22 21.09 -33.99
C CYS A 73 24.01 22.25 -34.98
N ASP A 74 22.84 22.91 -34.92
CA ASP A 74 22.43 24.00 -35.81
C ASP A 74 23.03 25.37 -35.44
N GLY A 75 23.89 25.43 -34.41
CA GLY A 75 24.71 26.61 -34.14
C GLY A 75 24.11 27.67 -33.21
N HIS A 76 23.00 27.36 -32.53
CA HIS A 76 22.35 28.26 -31.57
C HIS A 76 22.50 27.80 -30.11
N THR A 77 22.24 28.68 -29.15
CA THR A 77 22.21 28.34 -27.71
C THR A 77 20.77 28.19 -27.23
N LEU A 78 20.28 26.95 -27.11
CA LEU A 78 18.94 26.62 -26.61
C LEU A 78 18.94 26.13 -25.15
N ASP A 79 19.97 25.38 -24.74
CA ASP A 79 20.07 24.88 -23.37
C ASP A 79 20.75 25.93 -22.49
N LEU A 80 20.01 26.53 -21.56
CA LEU A 80 20.45 27.64 -20.72
C LEU A 80 20.68 27.21 -19.27
N ILE A 81 21.70 27.79 -18.64
CA ILE A 81 21.91 27.78 -17.19
C ILE A 81 21.84 29.22 -16.74
N ILE A 82 20.91 29.55 -15.84
CA ILE A 82 20.67 30.92 -15.38
C ILE A 82 20.91 30.97 -13.89
N THR A 83 21.76 31.90 -13.44
CA THR A 83 22.04 32.13 -12.01
C THR A 83 21.91 33.61 -11.69
N ARG A 84 21.82 33.96 -10.41
CA ARG A 84 21.97 35.37 -10.00
C ARG A 84 23.41 35.82 -10.23
N CYS A 85 23.59 37.06 -10.65
CA CYS A 85 24.92 37.64 -10.89
C CYS A 85 25.79 37.66 -9.62
N ALA A 86 25.17 37.69 -8.43
CA ALA A 86 25.86 37.67 -7.14
C ALA A 86 26.25 36.26 -6.66
N ASP A 87 25.73 35.20 -7.27
CA ASP A 87 25.86 33.82 -6.82
C ASP A 87 26.95 33.09 -7.63
N ASN A 88 28.07 32.73 -6.99
CA ASN A 88 29.13 31.90 -7.60
C ASN A 88 28.83 30.39 -7.47
N LEU A 89 27.61 29.99 -7.81
CA LEU A 89 27.15 28.60 -7.65
C LEU A 89 27.68 27.66 -8.72
N ILE A 90 28.20 28.17 -9.84
CA ILE A 90 28.58 27.36 -11.01
C ILE A 90 30.08 27.43 -11.24
N SER A 91 30.72 26.28 -11.42
CA SER A 91 32.13 26.17 -11.82
C SER A 91 32.33 25.11 -12.91
N GLU A 92 33.45 25.17 -13.61
CA GLU A 92 33.83 24.21 -14.67
C GLU A 92 32.77 23.99 -15.77
N LEU A 93 32.09 25.05 -16.20
CA LEU A 93 31.10 24.97 -17.28
C LEU A 93 31.77 24.60 -18.62
N LYS A 94 31.28 23.55 -19.27
CA LYS A 94 31.80 23.01 -20.54
C LYS A 94 30.66 22.51 -21.41
N VAL A 95 30.60 22.99 -22.65
CA VAL A 95 29.75 22.40 -23.70
C VAL A 95 30.55 21.28 -24.36
N LEU A 96 30.21 20.03 -24.07
CA LEU A 96 30.94 18.86 -24.56
C LEU A 96 30.49 18.46 -25.98
N PRO A 97 31.42 18.20 -26.91
CA PRO A 97 31.06 17.85 -28.29
C PRO A 97 30.39 16.47 -28.42
N GLU A 98 29.45 16.41 -29.36
CA GLU A 98 28.83 15.28 -30.08
C GLU A 98 28.63 13.96 -29.30
N LEU A 99 27.51 13.91 -28.58
CA LEU A 99 26.75 12.68 -28.33
C LEU A 99 25.91 12.33 -29.58
N PRO A 100 25.28 11.13 -29.68
CA PRO A 100 24.24 10.83 -30.68
C PRO A 100 22.93 11.62 -30.45
N SER A 101 23.05 12.90 -30.09
CA SER A 101 21.96 13.82 -29.86
C SER A 101 22.22 15.04 -30.74
N ASP A 102 21.15 15.59 -31.28
CA ASP A 102 21.08 16.89 -31.93
C ASP A 102 21.47 18.06 -31.01
N HIS A 103 21.49 17.83 -29.69
CA HIS A 103 21.99 18.75 -28.67
C HIS A 103 23.33 18.29 -28.06
N LYS A 104 24.27 19.23 -27.90
CA LYS A 104 25.50 19.07 -27.13
C LYS A 104 25.19 19.13 -25.64
N ARG A 105 25.95 18.37 -24.86
CA ARG A 105 25.77 18.32 -23.41
C ARG A 105 26.47 19.49 -22.74
N VAL A 106 25.72 20.28 -21.98
CA VAL A 106 26.26 21.26 -21.03
C VAL A 106 26.60 20.56 -19.73
N LEU A 107 27.86 20.60 -19.32
CA LEU A 107 28.34 20.10 -18.03
C LEU A 107 28.79 21.28 -17.18
N CYS A 108 28.41 21.31 -15.91
CA CYS A 108 28.97 22.23 -14.93
C CYS A 108 28.95 21.58 -13.53
N ASN A 109 29.78 22.10 -12.63
CA ASN A 109 29.73 21.78 -11.21
C ASN A 109 28.86 22.83 -10.52
N VAL A 110 27.96 22.39 -9.65
CA VAL A 110 27.11 23.30 -8.87
C VAL A 110 27.53 23.21 -7.40
N ASP A 111 27.98 24.33 -6.84
CA ASP A 111 28.37 24.44 -5.44
C ASP A 111 27.14 24.80 -4.59
N PHE A 112 26.44 23.78 -4.12
CA PHE A 112 25.38 23.93 -3.13
C PHE A 112 25.51 22.86 -2.06
N LEU A 113 25.10 23.19 -0.83
CA LEU A 113 24.92 22.22 0.24
C LEU A 113 23.81 21.24 -0.16
N ALA A 114 24.19 20.15 -0.80
CA ALA A 114 23.29 19.04 -1.02
C ALA A 114 22.85 18.55 0.36
N LEU A 115 21.55 18.73 0.67
CA LEU A 115 20.90 17.99 1.73
C LEU A 115 20.92 16.52 1.29
N PHE A 116 22.03 15.83 1.54
CA PHE A 116 22.10 14.39 1.37
C PHE A 116 20.98 13.81 2.22
N GLN A 117 19.98 13.21 1.58
CA GLN A 117 19.06 12.39 2.35
C GLN A 117 19.92 11.33 3.04
N PRO A 118 19.90 11.26 4.38
CA PRO A 118 20.69 10.28 5.09
C PRO A 118 20.30 8.92 4.52
N ALA A 119 21.29 8.17 4.10
CA ALA A 119 21.04 6.88 3.53
C ALA A 119 20.36 6.03 4.61
N ARG A 120 19.17 5.52 4.29
CA ARG A 120 18.37 4.79 5.28
C ARG A 120 19.01 3.42 5.46
N VAL A 121 19.54 3.17 6.66
CA VAL A 121 19.88 1.81 7.09
C VAL A 121 18.55 1.11 7.36
N GLU A 122 18.18 0.16 6.50
CA GLU A 122 17.06 -0.73 6.74
C GLU A 122 17.57 -2.12 7.10
N HIS A 123 16.98 -2.71 8.13
CA HIS A 123 17.16 -4.12 8.46
C HIS A 123 16.14 -4.92 7.64
N ILE A 124 16.63 -5.72 6.69
CA ILE A 124 15.78 -6.50 5.78
C ILE A 124 16.02 -7.99 5.99
N VAL A 125 14.92 -8.71 6.18
CA VAL A 125 14.86 -10.18 6.06
C VAL A 125 14.41 -10.53 4.65
N LYS A 126 15.27 -11.19 3.86
CA LYS A 126 14.95 -11.57 2.47
C LYS A 126 14.11 -12.84 2.40
N CYS A 127 12.89 -12.78 2.94
CA CYS A 127 12.00 -13.93 2.96
C CYS A 127 11.64 -14.45 1.56
N ARG A 128 11.67 -13.60 0.52
CA ARG A 128 11.25 -13.97 -0.85
C ARG A 128 12.04 -15.13 -1.46
N ASN A 129 13.29 -15.32 -1.03
CA ASN A 129 14.16 -16.36 -1.57
C ASN A 129 14.25 -17.59 -0.66
N VAL A 130 13.43 -17.67 0.40
CA VAL A 130 13.39 -18.84 1.28
C VAL A 130 12.88 -20.04 0.49
N ASP A 131 13.68 -21.11 0.46
CA ASP A 131 13.30 -22.39 -0.11
C ASP A 131 12.32 -23.09 0.84
N ILE A 132 11.04 -23.08 0.48
CA ILE A 132 9.96 -23.64 1.29
C ILE A 132 10.16 -25.13 1.57
N LYS A 133 10.77 -25.89 0.65
CA LYS A 133 10.99 -27.33 0.87
C LYS A 133 12.03 -27.55 1.96
N LYS A 134 13.18 -26.89 1.86
CA LYS A 134 14.24 -26.98 2.88
C LYS A 134 13.79 -26.42 4.22
N PHE A 135 13.05 -25.31 4.22
CA PHE A 135 12.49 -24.75 5.45
C PHE A 135 11.53 -25.73 6.12
N SER A 136 10.68 -26.38 5.32
CA SER A 136 9.75 -27.41 5.78
C SER A 136 10.47 -28.66 6.31
N GLU A 137 11.58 -29.08 5.70
CA GLU A 137 12.42 -30.18 6.20
C GLU A 137 13.04 -29.84 7.56
N ASP A 138 13.61 -28.64 7.68
CA ASP A 138 14.18 -28.16 8.94
C ASP A 138 13.13 -28.08 10.06
N ILE A 139 11.90 -27.62 9.76
CA ILE A 139 10.78 -27.67 10.71
C ILE A 139 10.53 -29.12 11.16
N ALA A 140 10.47 -30.07 10.22
CA ALA A 140 10.21 -31.47 10.55
C ALA A 140 11.27 -32.09 11.47
N THR A 141 12.54 -31.67 11.33
CA THR A 141 13.65 -32.11 12.20
C THR A 141 13.75 -31.35 13.52
N SER A 142 13.02 -30.25 13.67
CA SER A 142 13.08 -29.42 14.87
C SER A 142 12.26 -30.00 16.02
N SER A 143 12.44 -29.45 17.22
CA SER A 143 11.66 -29.83 18.41
C SER A 143 10.21 -29.38 18.38
N LEU A 144 9.74 -28.64 17.36
CA LEU A 144 8.34 -28.18 17.22
C LEU A 144 7.30 -29.31 17.30
N ASN A 145 7.66 -30.51 16.83
CA ASN A 145 6.75 -31.67 16.83
C ASN A 145 6.70 -32.42 18.17
N ASN A 146 7.61 -32.09 19.11
CA ASN A 146 7.73 -32.72 20.42
C ASN A 146 7.61 -31.68 21.54
N LEU A 147 6.91 -30.57 21.30
CA LEU A 147 6.71 -29.56 22.34
C LEU A 147 5.88 -30.19 23.46
N ALA A 148 6.52 -30.44 24.59
CA ALA A 148 5.88 -30.93 25.79
C ALA A 148 5.90 -29.79 26.82
N GLY A 149 4.73 -29.26 27.13
CA GLY A 149 4.55 -28.21 28.12
C GLY A 149 3.11 -28.17 28.58
N SER A 150 2.90 -28.14 29.89
CA SER A 150 1.57 -27.99 30.49
C SER A 150 1.05 -26.55 30.40
N ASP A 151 1.93 -25.57 30.18
CA ASP A 151 1.56 -24.15 30.08
C ASP A 151 1.51 -23.69 28.61
N LEU A 152 0.37 -23.13 28.24
CA LEU A 152 0.06 -22.61 26.91
C LEU A 152 0.96 -21.45 26.49
N ASP A 153 1.35 -20.57 27.41
CA ASP A 153 2.22 -19.43 27.08
C ASP A 153 3.65 -19.93 26.76
N ILE A 154 4.15 -20.93 27.50
CA ILE A 154 5.45 -21.56 27.23
C ILE A 154 5.46 -22.23 25.85
N LEU A 155 4.38 -22.95 25.49
CA LEU A 155 4.27 -23.57 24.17
C LEU A 155 4.37 -22.55 23.03
N ILE A 156 3.80 -21.37 23.21
CA ILE A 156 3.82 -20.31 22.19
C ILE A 156 5.17 -19.61 22.12
N ASP A 157 5.82 -19.38 23.25
CA ASP A 157 7.18 -18.85 23.28
C ASP A 157 8.12 -19.80 22.53
N GLN A 158 8.06 -21.11 22.82
CA GLN A 158 8.84 -22.12 22.10
C GLN A 158 8.52 -22.16 20.60
N TYR A 159 7.23 -22.10 20.23
CA TYR A 159 6.80 -22.02 18.83
C TYR A 159 7.41 -20.80 18.11
N ASN A 160 7.36 -19.63 18.74
CA ASN A 160 7.88 -18.40 18.17
C ASN A 160 9.40 -18.42 18.08
N GLU A 161 10.11 -18.85 19.13
CA GLU A 161 11.57 -18.91 19.18
C GLU A 161 12.14 -19.85 18.13
N ILE A 162 11.59 -21.06 18.02
CA ILE A 162 12.06 -22.05 17.04
C ILE A 162 11.84 -21.51 15.63
N LEU A 163 10.65 -21.00 15.31
CA LEU A 163 10.37 -20.48 13.97
C LEU A 163 11.19 -19.25 13.61
N CYS A 164 11.41 -18.33 14.56
CA CYS A 164 12.29 -17.19 14.37
C CYS A 164 13.73 -17.63 14.11
N SER A 165 14.24 -18.61 14.87
CA SER A 165 15.60 -19.14 14.70
C SER A 165 15.79 -19.80 13.34
N LEU A 166 14.81 -20.61 12.91
CA LEU A 166 14.80 -21.24 11.60
C LEU A 166 14.71 -20.19 10.49
N LEU A 167 13.86 -19.17 10.65
CA LEU A 167 13.76 -18.10 9.66
C LEU A 167 15.09 -17.36 9.52
N ASN A 168 15.77 -17.07 10.63
CA ASN A 168 17.07 -16.42 10.62
C ASN A 168 18.17 -17.30 9.98
N LYS A 169 18.08 -18.64 10.11
CA LYS A 169 18.95 -19.60 9.40
C LYS A 169 18.79 -19.52 7.88
N HIS A 170 17.54 -19.44 7.39
CA HIS A 170 17.23 -19.44 5.95
C HIS A 170 17.27 -18.05 5.30
N ALA A 171 17.00 -17.02 6.08
CA ALA A 171 16.98 -15.62 5.67
C ALA A 171 17.50 -14.76 6.83
N PRO A 172 18.83 -14.65 6.99
CA PRO A 172 19.40 -13.88 8.09
C PRO A 172 19.06 -12.39 7.96
N LEU A 173 18.92 -11.72 9.11
CA LEU A 173 18.72 -10.28 9.16
C LEU A 173 19.95 -9.57 8.57
N GLN A 174 19.74 -8.79 7.51
CA GLN A 174 20.81 -8.02 6.87
C GLN A 174 20.55 -6.52 7.02
N SER A 175 21.51 -5.79 7.60
CA SER A 175 21.52 -4.33 7.58
C SER A 175 22.08 -3.87 6.23
N ARG A 176 21.35 -3.03 5.50
CA ARG A 176 21.85 -2.40 4.29
C ARG A 176 21.51 -0.93 4.26
N GLU A 177 22.50 -0.14 3.84
CA GLU A 177 22.32 1.25 3.47
C GLU A 177 21.68 1.29 2.07
N ILE A 178 20.44 1.79 1.99
CA ILE A 178 19.67 1.76 0.74
C ILE A 178 19.55 3.17 0.21
N THR A 179 20.15 3.42 -0.96
CA THR A 179 19.78 4.57 -1.78
C THR A 179 18.38 4.32 -2.35
N LEU A 180 17.40 5.13 -1.96
CA LEU A 180 16.05 5.05 -2.49
C LEU A 180 16.07 5.32 -3.99
N ARG A 181 15.93 4.25 -4.79
CA ARG A 181 15.76 4.34 -6.24
C ARG A 181 14.38 3.83 -6.61
N PRO A 182 13.73 4.41 -7.64
CA PRO A 182 12.50 3.85 -8.17
C PRO A 182 12.73 2.39 -8.55
N HIS A 183 11.94 1.49 -7.98
CA HIS A 183 12.05 0.06 -8.25
C HIS A 183 11.71 -0.21 -9.72
N ALA A 184 12.68 -0.72 -10.48
CA ALA A 184 12.57 -1.03 -11.91
C ALA A 184 12.65 -2.55 -12.14
N PRO A 185 11.54 -3.29 -11.97
CA PRO A 185 11.52 -4.75 -12.07
C PRO A 185 11.82 -5.28 -13.48
N TRP A 186 11.67 -4.44 -14.50
CA TRP A 186 12.00 -4.72 -15.89
C TRP A 186 13.49 -4.56 -16.21
N PHE A 187 14.31 -4.10 -15.27
CA PHE A 187 15.75 -3.89 -15.49
C PHE A 187 16.56 -5.17 -15.18
N SER A 188 16.73 -6.01 -16.19
CA SER A 188 17.43 -7.30 -16.12
C SER A 188 18.95 -7.18 -15.99
N ASP A 189 19.62 -8.30 -15.75
CA ASP A 189 21.09 -8.38 -15.75
C ASP A 189 21.67 -8.12 -17.15
N GLU A 190 21.01 -8.59 -18.22
CA GLU A 190 21.35 -8.30 -19.63
C GLU A 190 21.36 -6.79 -19.91
N LEU A 191 20.33 -6.06 -19.45
CA LEU A 191 20.29 -4.61 -19.57
C LEU A 191 21.41 -3.93 -18.78
N ARG A 192 21.84 -4.52 -17.66
CA ARG A 192 22.97 -4.02 -16.88
C ARG A 192 24.28 -4.21 -17.63
N GLU A 193 24.44 -5.31 -18.36
CA GLU A 193 25.61 -5.58 -19.21
C GLU A 193 25.66 -4.64 -20.41
N LEU A 194 24.57 -4.48 -21.15
CA LEU A 194 24.48 -3.51 -22.25
C LEU A 194 24.79 -2.08 -21.77
N LYS A 195 24.33 -1.71 -20.57
CA LYS A 195 24.67 -0.42 -19.95
C LYS A 195 26.16 -0.29 -19.66
N ARG A 196 26.81 -1.35 -19.17
CA ARG A 196 28.26 -1.36 -18.92
C ARG A 196 29.05 -1.24 -20.22
N GLU A 197 28.62 -1.95 -21.26
CA GLU A 197 29.23 -1.90 -22.58
C GLU A 197 29.07 -0.54 -23.25
N LYS A 198 27.87 0.05 -23.19
CA LYS A 198 27.65 1.45 -23.57
C LYS A 198 28.64 2.39 -22.89
N ARG A 199 28.82 2.28 -21.57
CA ARG A 199 29.80 3.10 -20.81
C ARG A 199 31.25 2.79 -21.17
N ARG A 200 31.56 1.59 -21.66
CA ARG A 200 32.90 1.22 -22.15
C ARG A 200 33.18 1.91 -23.49
N PHE A 201 32.25 1.84 -24.45
CA PHE A 201 32.38 2.52 -25.73
C PHE A 201 32.37 4.04 -25.59
N GLU A 202 31.56 4.59 -24.68
CA GLU A 202 31.59 6.02 -24.34
C GLU A 202 33.00 6.46 -23.91
N ARG A 203 33.60 5.76 -22.92
CA ARG A 203 34.94 6.08 -22.44
C ARG A 203 36.01 5.89 -23.52
N LYS A 204 35.88 4.86 -24.36
CA LYS A 204 36.80 4.62 -25.49
C LYS A 204 36.73 5.74 -26.52
N TYR A 205 35.52 6.18 -26.89
CA TYR A 205 35.30 7.30 -27.78
C TYR A 205 35.88 8.59 -27.20
N VAL A 206 35.54 8.94 -25.96
CA VAL A 206 36.03 10.15 -25.28
C VAL A 206 37.57 10.19 -25.23
N ASN A 207 38.22 9.05 -25.00
CA ASN A 207 39.68 9.00 -24.89
C ASN A 207 40.41 9.05 -26.25
N THR A 208 39.79 8.53 -27.31
CA THR A 208 40.48 8.37 -28.61
C THR A 208 40.04 9.38 -29.67
N ASN A 209 38.83 9.94 -29.52
CA ASN A 209 38.17 10.84 -30.46
C ASN A 209 38.10 10.30 -31.92
N LEU A 210 38.16 8.98 -32.10
CA LEU A 210 38.09 8.34 -33.42
C LEU A 210 36.64 8.13 -33.87
N THR A 211 36.38 8.39 -35.15
CA THR A 211 35.06 8.18 -35.80
C THR A 211 34.55 6.75 -35.68
N VAL A 212 35.42 5.75 -35.75
CA VAL A 212 35.04 4.33 -35.58
C VAL A 212 34.50 4.07 -34.17
N HIS A 213 35.12 4.65 -33.14
CA HIS A 213 34.64 4.50 -31.76
C HIS A 213 33.38 5.30 -31.50
N LYS A 214 33.21 6.44 -32.18
CA LYS A 214 31.94 7.19 -32.20
C LYS A 214 30.83 6.29 -32.74
N GLN A 215 30.99 5.71 -33.92
CA GLN A 215 30.00 4.81 -34.53
C GLN A 215 29.66 3.63 -33.61
N MET A 216 30.66 2.97 -33.00
CA MET A 216 30.41 1.90 -32.03
C MET A 216 29.56 2.37 -30.83
N TYR A 217 29.86 3.56 -30.30
CA TYR A 217 29.07 4.15 -29.20
C TYR A 217 27.63 4.49 -29.63
N GLN A 218 27.43 4.97 -30.85
CA GLN A 218 26.10 5.26 -31.38
C GLN A 218 25.28 3.98 -31.56
N THR A 219 25.87 2.92 -32.12
CA THR A 219 25.23 1.62 -32.31
C THR A 219 24.80 1.00 -30.97
N ILE A 220 25.66 0.98 -29.97
CA ILE A 220 25.29 0.43 -28.66
C ILE A 220 24.24 1.31 -27.94
N CYS A 221 24.17 2.61 -28.23
CA CYS A 221 23.12 3.47 -27.69
C CYS A 221 21.75 3.14 -28.27
N THR A 222 21.65 2.95 -29.59
CA THR A 222 20.39 2.58 -30.24
C THR A 222 19.94 1.19 -29.80
N GLU A 223 20.86 0.23 -29.73
CA GLU A 223 20.61 -1.10 -29.21
C GLU A 223 20.11 -1.07 -27.76
N TYR A 224 20.84 -0.38 -26.87
CA TYR A 224 20.45 -0.26 -25.46
C TYR A 224 19.06 0.37 -25.28
N THR A 225 18.73 1.41 -26.04
CA THR A 225 17.40 2.05 -26.00
C THR A 225 16.31 1.08 -26.45
N LYS A 226 16.54 0.37 -27.57
CA LYS A 226 15.61 -0.65 -28.08
C LYS A 226 15.36 -1.76 -27.06
N HIS A 227 16.41 -2.26 -26.40
CA HIS A 227 16.28 -3.28 -25.36
C HIS A 227 15.54 -2.76 -24.12
N ILE A 228 15.75 -1.50 -23.72
CA ILE A 228 14.98 -0.88 -22.63
C ILE A 228 13.50 -0.83 -22.97
N GLU A 229 13.16 -0.36 -24.17
CA GLU A 229 11.77 -0.23 -24.61
C GLU A 229 11.08 -1.59 -24.73
N ALA A 230 11.78 -2.58 -25.27
CA ALA A 230 11.30 -3.97 -25.33
C ALA A 230 11.05 -4.54 -23.93
N ALA A 231 12.01 -4.41 -23.01
CA ALA A 231 11.89 -4.93 -21.65
C ALA A 231 10.74 -4.25 -20.86
N LYS A 232 10.57 -2.93 -21.00
CA LYS A 232 9.45 -2.20 -20.41
C LYS A 232 8.11 -2.67 -20.97
N THR A 233 8.01 -2.74 -22.31
CA THR A 233 6.81 -3.17 -23.01
C THR A 233 6.41 -4.58 -22.59
N GLU A 234 7.36 -5.51 -22.61
CA GLU A 234 7.13 -6.91 -22.23
C GLU A 234 6.70 -7.06 -20.77
N TYR A 235 7.37 -6.34 -19.86
CA TYR A 235 7.01 -6.35 -18.44
C TYR A 235 5.58 -5.86 -18.20
N PHE A 236 5.20 -4.74 -18.82
CA PHE A 236 3.87 -4.18 -18.63
C PHE A 236 2.79 -5.00 -19.36
N ARG A 237 3.11 -5.56 -20.53
CA ARG A 237 2.23 -6.48 -21.27
C ARG A 237 1.90 -7.71 -20.42
N LYS A 238 2.91 -8.44 -19.93
CA LYS A 238 2.70 -9.60 -19.04
C LYS A 238 1.91 -9.24 -17.80
N LYS A 239 2.20 -8.10 -17.18
CA LYS A 239 1.48 -7.66 -15.99
C LYS A 239 0.00 -7.36 -16.25
N VAL A 240 -0.36 -6.94 -17.45
CA VAL A 240 -1.75 -6.73 -17.86
C VAL A 240 -2.42 -8.07 -18.18
N GLU A 241 -1.71 -8.99 -18.87
CA GLU A 241 -2.21 -10.33 -19.21
C GLU A 241 -2.45 -11.20 -17.97
N ASP A 242 -1.55 -11.16 -16.99
CA ASP A 242 -1.62 -11.96 -15.76
C ASP A 242 -2.59 -11.35 -14.71
N ALA A 243 -3.08 -10.13 -14.93
CA ALA A 243 -3.90 -9.42 -13.96
C ALA A 243 -5.37 -9.83 -14.04
N SER A 244 -5.96 -10.16 -12.89
CA SER A 244 -7.41 -10.22 -12.75
C SER A 244 -8.04 -8.83 -12.90
N HIS A 245 -9.35 -8.77 -13.15
CA HIS A 245 -10.09 -7.51 -13.34
C HIS A 245 -9.82 -6.50 -12.20
N ASP A 246 -9.84 -6.94 -10.94
CA ASP A 246 -9.55 -6.09 -9.77
C ASP A 246 -8.07 -5.66 -9.68
N GLN A 247 -7.15 -6.48 -10.17
CA GLN A 247 -5.72 -6.17 -10.19
C GLN A 247 -5.38 -5.15 -11.29
N LEU A 248 -6.04 -5.26 -12.44
CA LEU A 248 -5.88 -4.34 -13.57
C LEU A 248 -6.32 -2.93 -13.20
N PHE A 249 -7.49 -2.76 -12.57
CA PHE A 249 -7.97 -1.46 -12.10
C PHE A 249 -6.97 -0.81 -11.12
N LYS A 250 -6.47 -1.57 -10.14
CA LYS A 250 -5.45 -1.07 -9.20
C LYS A 250 -4.14 -0.69 -9.89
N PHE A 251 -3.79 -1.39 -10.96
CA PHE A 251 -2.58 -1.12 -11.73
C PHE A 251 -2.72 0.17 -12.54
N VAL A 252 -3.85 0.38 -13.22
CA VAL A 252 -4.18 1.62 -13.96
C VAL A 252 -4.27 2.82 -13.01
N ASP A 253 -4.94 2.66 -11.86
CA ASP A 253 -5.02 3.70 -10.81
C ASP A 253 -3.63 4.17 -10.36
N LYS A 254 -2.61 3.30 -10.41
CA LYS A 254 -1.24 3.66 -10.03
C LYS A 254 -0.60 4.69 -10.99
N PHE A 255 -1.01 4.72 -12.25
CA PHE A 255 -0.51 5.69 -13.24
C PHE A 255 -1.34 6.96 -13.28
N LEU A 256 -2.66 6.83 -13.11
CA LEU A 256 -3.58 7.96 -13.22
C LEU A 256 -3.69 8.76 -11.92
N CYS A 257 -3.63 8.07 -10.78
CA CYS A 257 -3.75 8.70 -9.47
C CYS A 257 -2.38 8.79 -8.83
N VAL A 258 -1.85 10.01 -8.71
CA VAL A 258 -0.74 10.28 -7.78
C VAL A 258 -1.24 9.94 -6.38
N LYS A 259 -0.85 8.78 -5.86
CA LYS A 259 -1.14 8.43 -4.47
C LYS A 259 -0.47 9.48 -3.60
N LYS A 260 -1.27 10.39 -3.03
CA LYS A 260 -0.80 11.24 -1.94
C LYS A 260 -0.25 10.31 -0.86
N ALA A 261 0.98 10.54 -0.43
CA ALA A 261 1.56 9.83 0.69
C ALA A 261 0.56 9.89 1.86
N PRO A 262 0.45 8.85 2.70
CA PRO A 262 -0.36 8.93 3.91
C PRO A 262 0.10 10.17 4.68
N VAL A 263 -0.78 11.17 4.76
CA VAL A 263 -0.47 12.43 5.42
C VAL A 263 -0.64 12.17 6.91
N LEU A 264 0.49 12.00 7.58
CA LEU A 264 0.54 12.02 9.03
C LEU A 264 0.44 13.48 9.51
N PRO A 265 -0.03 13.73 10.74
CA PRO A 265 0.14 15.01 11.40
C PRO A 265 1.59 15.48 11.31
N LYS A 266 1.82 16.79 11.38
CA LYS A 266 3.18 17.34 11.52
C LYS A 266 3.81 16.77 12.80
N HIS A 267 5.04 16.28 12.68
CA HIS A 267 5.79 15.66 13.76
C HIS A 267 7.28 15.84 13.54
N ASP A 268 8.04 15.85 14.63
CA ASP A 268 9.50 16.02 14.62
C ASP A 268 10.21 14.67 14.55
N SER A 269 9.60 13.59 15.07
CA SER A 269 10.15 12.24 15.00
C SER A 269 9.10 11.14 14.96
N ASN A 270 9.48 9.97 14.41
CA ASN A 270 8.61 8.78 14.38
C ASN A 270 8.20 8.28 15.77
N LYS A 271 9.04 8.52 16.79
CA LYS A 271 8.76 8.12 18.16
C LYS A 271 7.70 9.02 18.78
N GLU A 272 7.87 10.33 18.65
CA GLU A 272 6.95 11.35 19.16
C GLU A 272 5.54 11.16 18.59
N ILE A 273 5.39 10.95 17.27
CA ILE A 273 4.07 10.72 16.68
C ILE A 273 3.43 9.40 17.15
N ALA A 274 4.22 8.35 17.38
CA ALA A 274 3.71 7.08 17.88
C ALA A 274 3.19 7.21 19.33
N GLU A 275 3.94 7.89 20.19
CA GLU A 275 3.55 8.20 21.58
C GLU A 275 2.30 9.09 21.60
N ARG A 276 2.28 10.16 20.79
CA ARG A 276 1.12 11.05 20.64
C ARG A 276 -0.15 10.32 20.22
N PHE A 277 -0.07 9.42 19.24
CA PHE A 277 -1.24 8.61 18.85
C PHE A 277 -1.67 7.65 19.95
N SER A 278 -0.72 7.02 20.65
CA SER A 278 -1.02 6.11 21.77
C SER A 278 -1.78 6.84 22.88
N GLU A 279 -1.28 8.00 23.31
CA GLU A 279 -1.92 8.85 24.31
C GLU A 279 -3.28 9.34 23.84
N HIS A 280 -3.37 9.84 22.60
CA HIS A 280 -4.62 10.32 22.04
C HIS A 280 -5.72 9.26 22.07
N PHE A 281 -5.44 8.04 21.59
CA PHE A 281 -6.42 6.97 21.58
C PHE A 281 -6.82 6.55 23.00
N GLN A 282 -5.86 6.44 23.93
CA GLN A 282 -6.16 6.09 25.33
C GLN A 282 -7.01 7.16 26.03
N MET A 283 -6.62 8.43 25.91
CA MET A 283 -7.32 9.56 26.53
C MET A 283 -8.73 9.72 25.99
N LYS A 284 -8.93 9.52 24.70
CA LYS A 284 -10.26 9.55 24.08
C LYS A 284 -11.20 8.52 24.72
N ILE A 285 -10.74 7.27 24.89
CA ILE A 285 -11.56 6.22 25.52
C ILE A 285 -11.79 6.51 27.00
N ALA A 286 -10.77 6.99 27.71
CA ALA A 286 -10.91 7.39 29.11
C ALA A 286 -11.93 8.52 29.30
N SER A 287 -11.98 9.51 28.39
CA SER A 287 -12.99 10.57 28.42
C SER A 287 -14.40 10.02 28.24
N ILE A 288 -14.61 9.20 27.20
CA ILE A 288 -15.93 8.61 26.93
C ILE A 288 -16.40 7.78 28.12
N ARG A 289 -15.53 6.95 28.71
CA ARG A 289 -15.87 6.17 29.91
C ARG A 289 -16.23 7.05 31.10
N ARG A 290 -15.51 8.17 31.31
CA ARG A 290 -15.81 9.12 32.39
C ARG A 290 -17.17 9.80 32.20
N GLU A 291 -17.50 10.19 30.97
CA GLU A 291 -18.79 10.80 30.62
C GLU A 291 -19.96 9.82 30.84
N LEU A 292 -19.77 8.55 30.45
CA LEU A 292 -20.76 7.48 30.68
C LEU A 292 -20.98 7.24 32.18
N SER A 293 -19.91 7.16 32.98
CA SER A 293 -20.02 6.97 34.44
C SER A 293 -20.66 8.17 35.14
N ALA A 294 -20.35 9.40 34.71
CA ALA A 294 -20.95 10.61 35.29
C ALA A 294 -22.44 10.74 34.95
N SER A 295 -22.86 10.20 33.81
CA SER A 295 -24.27 10.18 33.38
C SER A 295 -25.08 9.06 34.04
N SER A 296 -24.42 8.08 34.67
CA SER A 296 -25.04 6.90 35.28
C SER A 296 -25.51 7.16 36.73
N LEU A 297 -26.19 8.29 36.99
CA LEU A 297 -26.80 8.56 38.31
C LEU A 297 -28.10 7.77 38.58
N SER A 298 -28.52 6.93 37.63
CA SER A 298 -29.67 6.04 37.79
C SER A 298 -29.38 4.73 37.10
N THR A 299 -28.48 3.92 37.66
CA THR A 299 -28.47 2.50 37.34
C THR A 299 -29.74 1.92 37.95
N SER A 300 -30.81 1.90 37.16
CA SER A 300 -31.84 0.88 37.32
C SER A 300 -31.08 -0.44 37.41
N THR A 301 -31.22 -1.14 38.54
CA THR A 301 -31.06 -2.58 38.59
C THR A 301 -31.65 -3.09 37.29
N ILE A 302 -30.81 -3.66 36.42
CA ILE A 302 -31.30 -4.40 35.26
C ILE A 302 -32.12 -5.51 35.91
N GLU A 303 -33.43 -5.34 35.96
CA GLU A 303 -34.34 -6.34 36.49
C GLU A 303 -34.03 -7.64 35.74
N ASP A 304 -33.83 -8.69 36.52
CA ASP A 304 -33.58 -10.05 36.07
C ASP A 304 -34.65 -10.43 35.03
N HIS A 305 -34.31 -10.28 33.75
CA HIS A 305 -35.18 -10.72 32.66
C HIS A 305 -34.90 -12.19 32.40
N GLU A 306 -35.95 -12.99 32.59
CA GLU A 306 -36.25 -14.32 32.03
C GLU A 306 -35.03 -15.15 31.64
N THR A 307 -34.82 -16.24 32.40
CA THR A 307 -33.87 -17.30 32.06
C THR A 307 -33.99 -17.67 30.58
N CYS A 308 -32.90 -17.47 29.84
CA CYS A 308 -32.80 -17.92 28.46
C CYS A 308 -33.12 -19.43 28.43
N PRO A 309 -34.10 -19.89 27.62
CA PRO A 309 -34.46 -21.31 27.58
C PRO A 309 -33.40 -22.17 26.89
N ALA A 310 -32.41 -21.56 26.23
CA ALA A 310 -31.30 -22.26 25.61
C ALA A 310 -30.28 -22.75 26.64
N PRO A 311 -29.68 -23.93 26.44
CA PRO A 311 -28.56 -24.37 27.27
C PRO A 311 -27.37 -23.42 27.12
N PRO A 312 -26.59 -23.15 28.18
CA PRO A 312 -25.42 -22.28 28.10
C PRO A 312 -24.28 -22.92 27.30
N LEU A 313 -23.49 -22.12 26.60
CA LEU A 313 -22.22 -22.56 25.99
C LEU A 313 -21.12 -22.63 27.06
N SER A 314 -21.06 -23.75 27.79
CA SER A 314 -20.15 -23.88 28.94
C SER A 314 -18.68 -24.05 28.57
N TYR A 315 -18.36 -24.55 27.38
CA TYR A 315 -16.97 -24.77 26.95
C TYR A 315 -16.86 -24.77 25.42
N PHE A 316 -15.67 -24.41 24.93
CA PHE A 316 -15.32 -24.58 23.52
C PHE A 316 -14.87 -26.01 23.26
N GLN A 317 -15.26 -26.55 22.11
CA GLN A 317 -14.91 -27.90 21.69
C GLN A 317 -13.54 -27.90 20.99
N PRO A 318 -12.70 -28.94 21.23
CA PRO A 318 -11.51 -29.18 20.44
C PRO A 318 -11.85 -29.36 18.96
N VAL A 319 -10.95 -28.89 18.10
CA VAL A 319 -11.15 -28.87 16.65
C VAL A 319 -10.11 -29.75 15.96
N SER A 320 -10.54 -30.50 14.95
CA SER A 320 -9.64 -31.37 14.20
C SER A 320 -8.63 -30.59 13.37
N SER A 321 -7.45 -31.16 13.17
CA SER A 321 -6.37 -30.57 12.36
C SER A 321 -6.83 -30.21 10.94
N SER A 322 -7.72 -30.99 10.34
CA SER A 322 -8.27 -30.71 8.99
C SER A 322 -9.14 -29.45 8.95
N VAL A 323 -9.91 -29.19 10.01
CA VAL A 323 -10.71 -27.97 10.16
C VAL A 323 -9.80 -26.77 10.37
N ILE A 324 -8.81 -26.88 11.26
CA ILE A 324 -7.82 -25.81 11.51
C ILE A 324 -7.07 -25.44 10.23
N LYS A 325 -6.61 -26.45 9.47
CA LYS A 325 -5.98 -26.25 8.16
C LYS A 325 -6.90 -25.47 7.21
N ARG A 326 -8.20 -25.75 7.20
CA ARG A 326 -9.19 -25.02 6.39
C ARG A 326 -9.30 -23.55 6.79
N PHE A 327 -9.33 -23.23 8.08
CA PHE A 327 -9.32 -21.85 8.58
C PHE A 327 -8.06 -21.10 8.17
N ILE A 328 -6.89 -21.74 8.31
CA ILE A 328 -5.60 -21.15 7.93
C ILE A 328 -5.56 -20.90 6.41
N MET A 329 -5.88 -21.91 5.60
CA MET A 329 -5.78 -21.82 4.15
C MET A 329 -6.77 -20.81 3.54
N SER A 330 -8.00 -20.75 4.07
CA SER A 330 -9.03 -19.77 3.65
C SER A 330 -8.76 -18.33 4.11
N SER A 331 -7.88 -18.13 5.09
CA SER A 331 -7.51 -16.78 5.57
C SER A 331 -6.77 -15.99 4.49
N LYS A 332 -6.88 -14.66 4.52
CA LYS A 332 -6.04 -13.80 3.66
C LYS A 332 -4.56 -13.96 4.07
N THR A 333 -3.68 -14.01 3.08
CA THR A 333 -2.23 -14.10 3.30
C THR A 333 -1.67 -12.74 3.69
N LYS A 334 -1.93 -12.32 4.94
CA LYS A 334 -1.47 -11.07 5.53
C LYS A 334 -0.70 -11.35 6.81
N SER A 335 0.55 -10.90 6.85
CA SER A 335 1.42 -11.02 8.02
C SER A 335 1.32 -9.80 8.95
N CYS A 336 1.48 -10.05 10.24
CA CYS A 336 1.93 -9.08 11.23
C CYS A 336 3.46 -9.04 11.27
N GLN A 337 4.05 -7.93 11.70
CA GLN A 337 5.50 -7.86 11.93
C GLN A 337 5.94 -8.66 13.17
N LEU A 338 5.00 -8.92 14.08
CA LEU A 338 5.22 -9.78 15.25
C LEU A 338 5.11 -11.27 14.94
N ASP A 339 4.64 -11.65 13.73
CA ASP A 339 4.56 -13.06 13.37
C ASP A 339 5.99 -13.65 13.28
N PRO A 340 6.25 -14.85 13.82
CA PRO A 340 7.59 -15.45 13.80
C PRO A 340 8.06 -15.79 12.38
N VAL A 341 7.09 -16.03 11.48
CA VAL A 341 7.31 -16.20 10.05
C VAL A 341 6.21 -15.51 9.25
N PRO A 342 6.50 -14.97 8.05
CA PRO A 342 5.47 -14.48 7.15
C PRO A 342 4.38 -15.54 6.88
N THR A 343 3.11 -15.11 6.85
CA THR A 343 1.96 -16.01 6.67
C THR A 343 2.05 -16.89 5.42
N TRP A 344 2.67 -16.39 4.35
CA TRP A 344 2.83 -17.17 3.11
C TRP A 344 3.83 -18.33 3.28
N ILE A 345 4.88 -18.16 4.11
CA ILE A 345 5.82 -19.24 4.47
C ILE A 345 5.10 -20.25 5.37
N LEU A 346 4.37 -19.76 6.38
CA LEU A 346 3.56 -20.60 7.28
C LEU A 346 2.61 -21.49 6.48
N LYS A 347 1.87 -20.92 5.52
CA LYS A 347 0.97 -21.68 4.64
C LYS A 347 1.72 -22.68 3.76
N GLY A 348 2.90 -22.32 3.27
CA GLY A 348 3.76 -23.20 2.48
C GLY A 348 4.22 -24.43 3.26
N CYS A 349 4.40 -24.30 4.58
CA CYS A 349 4.88 -25.36 5.48
C CYS A 349 3.78 -25.91 6.39
N ILE A 350 2.51 -25.73 6.00
CA ILE A 350 1.39 -25.99 6.90
C ILE A 350 1.33 -27.44 7.36
N ASN A 351 1.74 -28.41 6.53
CA ASN A 351 1.63 -29.83 6.89
C ASN A 351 2.51 -30.18 8.10
N GLN A 352 3.66 -29.53 8.24
CA GLN A 352 4.61 -29.73 9.32
C GLN A 352 4.25 -28.91 10.55
N LEU A 353 3.65 -27.74 10.37
CA LEU A 353 3.23 -26.86 11.48
C LEU A 353 1.88 -27.23 12.08
N LEU A 354 1.06 -28.00 11.35
CA LEU A 354 -0.30 -28.29 11.73
C LEU A 354 -0.44 -29.03 13.07
N PRO A 355 0.38 -30.03 13.41
CA PRO A 355 0.29 -30.70 14.72
C PRO A 355 0.44 -29.71 15.86
N THR A 356 1.54 -28.93 15.88
CA THR A 356 1.81 -27.92 16.90
C THR A 356 0.73 -26.84 16.97
N ILE A 357 0.28 -26.33 15.83
CA ILE A 357 -0.79 -25.32 15.80
C ILE A 357 -2.11 -25.90 16.32
N THR A 358 -2.39 -27.17 16.05
CA THR A 358 -3.59 -27.86 16.54
C THR A 358 -3.55 -28.01 18.06
N GLU A 359 -2.40 -28.39 18.61
CA GLU A 359 -2.19 -28.47 20.05
C GLU A 359 -2.38 -27.11 20.72
N ILE A 360 -1.69 -26.06 20.26
CA ILE A 360 -1.83 -24.69 20.80
C ILE A 360 -3.30 -24.24 20.80
N ILE A 361 -4.00 -24.40 19.68
CA ILE A 361 -5.39 -23.96 19.55
C ILE A 361 -6.30 -24.77 20.47
N ASN A 362 -6.19 -26.11 20.48
CA ASN A 362 -7.07 -26.94 21.29
C ASN A 362 -6.79 -26.77 22.78
N SER A 363 -5.53 -26.67 23.21
CA SER A 363 -5.19 -26.35 24.60
C SER A 363 -5.78 -25.01 25.04
N SER A 364 -5.76 -23.99 24.17
CA SER A 364 -6.41 -22.70 24.45
C SER A 364 -7.92 -22.83 24.62
N LEU A 365 -8.60 -23.58 23.74
CA LEU A 365 -10.04 -23.78 23.79
C LEU A 365 -10.47 -24.59 25.01
N GLU A 366 -9.75 -25.67 25.33
CA GLU A 366 -10.04 -26.57 26.46
C GLU A 366 -9.82 -25.88 27.81
N GLN A 367 -8.74 -25.10 27.94
CA GLN A 367 -8.44 -24.37 29.17
C GLN A 367 -9.29 -23.10 29.33
N GLY A 368 -9.94 -22.62 28.25
CA GLY A 368 -10.60 -21.32 28.23
C GLY A 368 -9.63 -20.14 28.39
N LEU A 369 -8.34 -20.35 28.10
CA LEU A 369 -7.28 -19.36 28.27
C LEU A 369 -6.80 -18.85 26.92
N PHE A 370 -6.82 -17.53 26.74
CA PHE A 370 -6.21 -16.89 25.59
C PHE A 370 -4.74 -16.56 25.90
N PRO A 371 -3.77 -17.04 25.10
CA PRO A 371 -2.36 -16.87 25.41
C PRO A 371 -1.91 -15.41 25.39
N SER A 372 -1.04 -15.04 26.32
CA SER A 372 -0.54 -13.68 26.54
C SER A 372 0.16 -13.12 25.30
N LYS A 373 1.04 -13.90 24.66
CA LYS A 373 1.72 -13.47 23.43
C LYS A 373 0.79 -13.23 22.26
N LEU A 374 -0.31 -13.97 22.15
CA LEU A 374 -1.28 -13.77 21.08
C LEU A 374 -2.16 -12.53 21.29
N LYS A 375 -2.14 -11.91 22.48
CA LYS A 375 -2.82 -10.63 22.77
C LYS A 375 -2.03 -9.42 22.27
N GLU A 376 -0.76 -9.60 21.90
CA GLU A 376 0.07 -8.52 21.38
C GLU A 376 -0.33 -8.15 19.93
N PHE A 377 -0.26 -6.86 19.61
CA PHE A 377 -0.56 -6.34 18.28
C PHE A 377 0.13 -5.01 18.01
N ILE A 378 0.22 -4.66 16.72
CA ILE A 378 0.74 -3.37 16.28
C ILE A 378 -0.43 -2.47 15.90
N VAL A 379 -0.50 -1.27 16.48
CA VAL A 379 -1.50 -0.26 16.14
C VAL A 379 -1.03 0.55 14.94
N TYR A 380 -1.84 0.57 13.87
CA TYR A 380 -1.65 1.46 12.72
C TYR A 380 -2.72 2.56 12.74
N PRO A 381 -2.35 3.82 12.99
CA PRO A 381 -3.25 4.96 12.82
C PRO A 381 -3.66 5.08 11.34
N LEU A 382 -4.96 4.93 11.05
CA LEU A 382 -5.50 5.03 9.71
C LEU A 382 -6.45 6.22 9.60
N LEU A 383 -6.18 7.14 8.66
CA LEU A 383 -7.05 8.28 8.40
C LEU A 383 -8.44 7.79 7.96
N LYS A 384 -9.49 8.27 8.63
CA LYS A 384 -10.89 7.84 8.43
C LYS A 384 -11.35 7.99 6.97
N LYS A 385 -10.95 9.08 6.31
CA LYS A 385 -11.25 9.35 4.90
C LYS A 385 -10.06 10.07 4.26
N PRO A 386 -9.69 9.77 3.00
CA PRO A 386 -8.53 10.38 2.34
C PRO A 386 -8.60 11.91 2.17
N VAL A 387 -9.79 12.50 2.26
CA VAL A 387 -10.04 13.94 2.04
C VAL A 387 -9.96 14.73 3.34
N LEU A 388 -9.96 14.06 4.50
CA LEU A 388 -9.88 14.73 5.78
C LEU A 388 -8.48 15.28 6.02
N ASP A 389 -8.44 16.36 6.80
CA ASP A 389 -7.25 16.90 7.41
C ASP A 389 -6.60 15.85 8.35
N PRO A 390 -5.26 15.80 8.38
CA PRO A 390 -4.50 14.82 9.15
C PRO A 390 -4.41 15.21 10.64
N GLU A 391 -5.54 15.59 11.24
CA GLU A 391 -5.68 15.84 12.67
C GLU A 391 -5.93 14.53 13.42
N ASP A 392 -5.47 14.42 14.68
CA ASP A 392 -5.48 13.17 15.44
C ASP A 392 -6.88 12.54 15.55
N ASN A 393 -7.90 13.38 15.73
CA ASN A 393 -9.32 12.98 15.82
C ASN A 393 -9.83 12.25 14.56
N ASN A 394 -9.17 12.46 13.41
CA ASN A 394 -9.52 11.88 12.13
C ASN A 394 -8.87 10.52 11.88
N PHE A 395 -8.06 10.01 12.81
CA PHE A 395 -7.48 8.67 12.72
C PHE A 395 -8.30 7.62 13.46
N ARG A 396 -8.19 6.37 13.01
CA ARG A 396 -8.68 5.17 13.70
C ARG A 396 -7.48 4.31 14.11
N PRO A 397 -7.46 3.74 15.32
CA PRO A 397 -6.49 2.72 15.67
C PRO A 397 -6.86 1.41 14.98
N ILE A 398 -6.05 0.95 14.03
CA ILE A 398 -6.24 -0.37 13.41
C ILE A 398 -5.23 -1.34 14.02
N SER A 399 -5.73 -2.31 14.80
CA SER A 399 -4.90 -3.36 15.39
C SER A 399 -4.51 -4.41 14.34
N ASN A 400 -3.21 -4.54 14.08
CA ASN A 400 -2.65 -5.63 13.29
C ASN A 400 -2.26 -6.77 14.23
N LEU A 401 -3.20 -7.68 14.43
CA LEU A 401 -3.05 -8.88 15.27
C LEU A 401 -2.15 -9.93 14.59
N LEU A 402 -1.47 -10.74 15.41
CA LEU A 402 -0.76 -11.95 14.99
C LEU A 402 -1.65 -12.89 14.16
N PHE A 403 -1.08 -13.60 13.20
CA PHE A 403 -1.83 -14.51 12.33
C PHE A 403 -2.48 -15.66 13.12
N LEU A 404 -1.74 -16.23 14.08
CA LEU A 404 -2.24 -17.32 14.92
C LEU A 404 -3.35 -16.84 15.86
N SER A 405 -3.20 -15.65 16.45
CA SER A 405 -4.24 -14.96 17.25
C SER A 405 -5.57 -14.86 16.49
N LYS A 406 -5.55 -14.32 15.27
CA LYS A 406 -6.75 -14.25 14.40
C LYS A 406 -7.33 -15.60 14.02
N THR A 407 -6.49 -16.64 13.97
CA THR A 407 -6.95 -18.00 13.63
C THR A 407 -7.73 -18.60 14.79
N LEU A 408 -7.20 -18.46 16.02
CA LEU A 408 -7.87 -18.86 17.25
C LEU A 408 -9.19 -18.11 17.43
N ASP A 409 -9.19 -16.78 17.30
CA ASP A 409 -10.40 -15.95 17.39
C ASP A 409 -11.49 -16.42 16.42
N ARG A 410 -11.12 -16.72 15.17
CA ARG A 410 -12.08 -17.17 14.15
C ARG A 410 -12.67 -18.53 14.45
N ILE A 411 -11.92 -19.41 15.11
CA ILE A 411 -12.39 -20.73 15.50
C ILE A 411 -13.37 -20.59 16.67
N ALA A 412 -13.01 -19.82 17.71
CA ALA A 412 -13.90 -19.54 18.83
C ALA A 412 -15.19 -18.82 18.37
N ALA A 413 -15.06 -17.81 17.52
CA ALA A 413 -16.19 -17.09 16.94
C ALA A 413 -17.10 -18.00 16.09
N ALA A 414 -16.55 -19.00 15.39
CA ALA A 414 -17.36 -19.95 14.63
C ALA A 414 -18.18 -20.89 15.54
N GLN A 415 -17.64 -21.26 16.70
CA GLN A 415 -18.41 -22.04 17.69
C GLN A 415 -19.49 -21.20 18.36
N LEU A 416 -19.21 -19.93 18.69
CA LEU A 416 -20.21 -18.98 19.18
C LEU A 416 -21.33 -18.77 18.15
N ASP A 417 -20.98 -18.53 16.88
CA ASP A 417 -21.94 -18.34 15.79
C ASP A 417 -22.84 -19.57 15.59
N SER A 418 -22.28 -20.79 15.71
CA SER A 418 -23.08 -22.03 15.69
C SER A 418 -24.06 -22.06 16.86
N HIS A 419 -23.58 -21.83 18.08
CA HIS A 419 -24.42 -21.86 19.27
C HIS A 419 -25.59 -20.86 19.19
N LEU A 420 -25.30 -19.62 18.79
CA LEU A 420 -26.30 -18.57 18.61
C LEU A 420 -27.31 -18.91 17.50
N THR A 421 -26.86 -19.59 16.43
CA THR A 421 -27.73 -20.00 15.31
C THR A 421 -28.63 -21.17 15.72
N ASP A 422 -28.05 -22.21 16.32
CA ASP A 422 -28.73 -23.45 16.68
C ASP A 422 -29.84 -23.21 17.71
N HIS A 423 -29.67 -22.20 18.56
CA HIS A 423 -30.63 -21.80 19.61
C HIS A 423 -31.40 -20.51 19.29
N GLN A 424 -31.28 -19.96 18.07
CA GLN A 424 -32.01 -18.76 17.61
C GLN A 424 -31.82 -17.52 18.51
N LEU A 425 -30.60 -17.33 19.05
CA LEU A 425 -30.27 -16.27 20.01
C LEU A 425 -29.89 -14.93 19.35
N TYR A 426 -29.81 -14.89 18.02
CA TYR A 426 -29.60 -13.63 17.30
C TYR A 426 -30.80 -12.71 17.42
N ALA A 427 -30.53 -11.41 17.60
CA ALA A 427 -31.57 -10.39 17.46
C ALA A 427 -32.16 -10.44 16.04
N GLU A 428 -33.49 -10.51 15.95
CA GLU A 428 -34.23 -10.72 14.70
C GLU A 428 -33.83 -9.70 13.62
N MET A 429 -33.75 -8.43 14.01
CA MET A 429 -33.47 -7.29 13.12
C MET A 429 -31.96 -6.95 12.99
N GLN A 430 -31.07 -7.81 13.49
CA GLN A 430 -29.63 -7.62 13.33
C GLN A 430 -29.18 -8.05 11.92
N SER A 431 -28.70 -7.10 11.12
CA SER A 431 -28.09 -7.39 9.82
C SER A 431 -26.56 -7.41 9.84
N ALA A 432 -25.92 -6.67 10.76
CA ALA A 432 -24.47 -6.62 10.84
C ALA A 432 -23.90 -7.89 11.48
N TYR A 433 -22.75 -8.35 10.99
CA TYR A 433 -22.01 -9.51 11.50
C TYR A 433 -22.79 -10.84 11.50
N ARG A 434 -23.89 -10.93 10.74
CA ARG A 434 -24.73 -12.12 10.63
C ARG A 434 -24.58 -12.75 9.25
N ARG A 435 -24.42 -14.07 9.20
CA ARG A 435 -24.31 -14.81 7.94
C ARG A 435 -25.58 -14.63 7.11
N TYR A 436 -25.42 -14.42 5.80
CA TYR A 436 -26.52 -14.18 4.84
C TYR A 436 -27.25 -12.84 4.99
N HIS A 437 -26.81 -11.95 5.88
CA HIS A 437 -27.28 -10.56 5.98
C HIS A 437 -26.21 -9.57 5.51
N GLY A 438 -26.63 -8.35 5.18
CA GLY A 438 -25.75 -7.30 4.69
C GLY A 438 -26.31 -5.90 4.94
N THR A 439 -25.62 -4.88 4.42
CA THR A 439 -26.12 -3.49 4.50
C THR A 439 -27.44 -3.32 3.73
N GLU A 440 -27.61 -4.09 2.67
CA GLU A 440 -28.75 -4.09 1.79
C GLU A 440 -29.99 -4.66 2.47
N SER A 441 -29.86 -5.69 3.33
CA SER A 441 -31.01 -6.24 4.08
C SER A 441 -31.54 -5.23 5.09
N ALA A 442 -30.66 -4.53 5.80
CA ALA A 442 -31.05 -3.46 6.72
C ALA A 442 -31.74 -2.31 5.98
N LEU A 443 -31.15 -1.85 4.87
CA LEU A 443 -31.71 -0.76 4.07
C LEU A 443 -33.08 -1.13 3.50
N LEU A 444 -33.24 -2.35 2.98
CA LEU A 444 -34.50 -2.82 2.40
C LEU A 444 -35.61 -2.85 3.45
N LYS A 445 -35.32 -3.32 4.67
CA LYS A 445 -36.29 -3.32 5.77
C LYS A 445 -36.73 -1.90 6.15
N VAL A 446 -35.78 -1.01 6.42
CA VAL A 446 -36.08 0.39 6.77
C VAL A 446 -36.90 1.07 5.67
N PHE A 447 -36.50 0.88 4.41
CA PHE A 447 -37.19 1.47 3.27
C PHE A 447 -38.61 0.94 3.11
N ASN A 448 -38.81 -0.37 3.27
CA ASN A 448 -40.13 -0.98 3.22
C ASN A 448 -41.05 -0.48 4.34
N ASP A 449 -40.53 -0.33 5.56
CA ASP A 449 -41.32 0.14 6.71
C ASP A 449 -41.80 1.57 6.51
N ILE A 450 -40.92 2.44 5.98
CA ILE A 450 -41.28 3.82 5.62
C ILE A 450 -42.36 3.83 4.53
N ASN A 451 -42.20 3.05 3.45
CA ASN A 451 -43.20 3.01 2.38
C ASN A 451 -44.55 2.45 2.88
N THR A 452 -44.52 1.41 3.70
CA THR A 452 -45.74 0.83 4.28
C THR A 452 -46.46 1.83 5.17
N ALA A 453 -45.73 2.64 5.94
CA ALA A 453 -46.33 3.72 6.73
C ALA A 453 -46.94 4.81 5.82
N ILE A 454 -46.25 5.20 4.73
CA ILE A 454 -46.77 6.16 3.74
C ILE A 454 -48.07 5.64 3.09
N ASP A 455 -48.09 4.39 2.65
CA ASP A 455 -49.26 3.75 2.02
C ASP A 455 -50.47 3.72 2.98
N ASN A 456 -50.22 3.57 4.28
CA ASN A 456 -51.23 3.61 5.33
C ASN A 456 -51.55 5.03 5.85
N GLN A 457 -51.04 6.08 5.19
CA GLN A 457 -51.24 7.49 5.58
C GLN A 457 -50.75 7.80 7.01
N HIS A 458 -49.73 7.09 7.49
CA HIS A 458 -49.06 7.37 8.75
C HIS A 458 -47.84 8.27 8.55
N GLU A 459 -47.49 9.03 9.59
CA GLU A 459 -46.24 9.77 9.64
C GLU A 459 -45.08 8.84 10.06
N SER A 460 -43.91 9.00 9.43
CA SER A 460 -42.71 8.21 9.75
C SER A 460 -41.61 9.09 10.32
N VAL A 461 -41.07 8.70 11.46
CA VAL A 461 -39.89 9.34 12.08
C VAL A 461 -38.74 8.33 12.11
N LEU A 462 -37.61 8.69 11.51
CA LEU A 462 -36.40 7.86 11.51
C LEU A 462 -35.39 8.41 12.53
N VAL A 463 -35.09 7.62 13.56
CA VAL A 463 -34.05 7.93 14.56
C VAL A 463 -32.79 7.13 14.21
N LEU A 464 -31.68 7.84 13.99
CA LEU A 464 -30.38 7.25 13.69
C LEU A 464 -29.45 7.45 14.89
N LEU A 465 -28.98 6.34 15.46
CA LEU A 465 -28.07 6.33 16.61
C LEU A 465 -26.70 5.83 16.16
N ASP A 466 -25.64 6.50 16.62
CA ASP A 466 -24.25 6.06 16.42
C ASP A 466 -23.53 6.03 17.77
N ILE A 467 -22.75 4.97 18.01
CA ILE A 467 -22.06 4.73 19.27
C ILE A 467 -20.59 5.13 19.11
N SER A 468 -20.17 6.12 19.89
CA SER A 468 -18.78 6.58 19.94
C SER A 468 -17.83 5.47 20.40
N ALA A 469 -16.88 5.09 19.54
CA ALA A 469 -15.84 4.11 19.85
C ALA A 469 -16.37 2.77 20.40
N ALA A 470 -17.46 2.28 19.81
CA ALA A 470 -18.27 1.16 20.31
C ALA A 470 -17.49 -0.06 20.81
N PHE A 471 -16.42 -0.48 20.13
CA PHE A 471 -15.61 -1.65 20.55
C PHE A 471 -14.64 -1.34 21.69
N ASP A 472 -14.13 -0.12 21.76
CA ASP A 472 -13.15 0.30 22.78
C ASP A 472 -13.82 0.66 24.11
N THR A 473 -15.11 1.01 24.07
CA THR A 473 -15.91 1.44 25.23
C THR A 473 -16.71 0.31 25.88
N ILE A 474 -16.58 -0.93 25.40
CA ILE A 474 -17.28 -2.07 26.00
C ILE A 474 -16.80 -2.26 27.45
N ASP A 475 -17.75 -2.32 28.38
CA ASP A 475 -17.48 -2.74 29.75
C ASP A 475 -17.43 -4.27 29.82
N HIS A 476 -16.27 -4.81 30.20
CA HIS A 476 -16.05 -6.25 30.21
C HIS A 476 -16.89 -6.97 31.27
N LYS A 477 -17.21 -6.33 32.40
CA LYS A 477 -18.03 -6.94 33.44
C LYS A 477 -19.48 -7.07 32.95
N ILE A 478 -20.02 -6.01 32.36
CA ILE A 478 -21.36 -6.04 31.76
C ILE A 478 -21.42 -7.06 30.63
N LEU A 479 -20.39 -7.14 29.79
CA LEU A 479 -20.33 -8.14 28.71
C LEU A 479 -20.34 -9.57 29.26
N ILE A 480 -19.48 -9.87 30.23
CA ILE A 480 -19.41 -11.21 30.84
C ILE A 480 -20.74 -11.57 31.49
N ASN A 481 -21.31 -10.69 32.30
CA ASN A 481 -22.64 -10.93 32.89
C ASN A 481 -23.68 -11.20 31.79
N ARG A 482 -23.69 -10.46 30.68
CA ARG A 482 -24.62 -10.73 29.57
C ARG A 482 -24.41 -12.10 28.92
N LEU A 483 -23.16 -12.55 28.78
CA LEU A 483 -22.83 -13.85 28.20
C LEU A 483 -23.14 -15.03 29.14
N GLU A 484 -23.23 -14.80 30.45
CA GLU A 484 -23.63 -15.84 31.42
C GLU A 484 -25.14 -16.10 31.42
N TYR A 485 -25.97 -15.08 31.15
CA TYR A 485 -27.43 -15.15 31.28
C TYR A 485 -28.21 -15.13 29.95
N LYS A 486 -27.58 -14.85 28.81
CA LYS A 486 -28.18 -14.88 27.46
C LYS A 486 -27.33 -15.69 26.51
#